data_AF-F9DHL4-F1
#
_entry.id   AF-F9DHL4-F1
#
_cell.length_a   1.000
_cell.length_b   1.000
_cell.length_c   1.000
_cell.angle_alpha   90.00
_cell.angle_beta   90.00
_cell.angle_gamma   90.00
#
_symmetry.space_group_name_H-M   'P 1'
#
loop_
_entity.id
_entity.type
_entity.pdbx_description
1 polymer ?
#
loop_
_entity_poly.entity_id
_entity_poly.type
_entity_poly.pdbx_seq_one_letter_code
_entity_poly.pdbx_strand_id
1 'polypeptide(L)'
;MKQLMLNFDLGKVAQRETKIRRRAFTLPSGDTTITTPQDRLAKRNRTIVARYYYWTEIKRRRFDDVMKILSDYEFFVGERTIQNALVDQDELLHSLLEQRPTTQKLAKQFPGFEWH
;
A
#
# COMPACT_ATOMS: atom_id res chain seq x y z
N MET A 1 -13.12 41.74 -61.75
CA MET A 1 -12.37 40.72 -60.96
C MET A 1 -13.28 39.52 -60.77
N LYS A 2 -12.91 38.34 -61.30
CA LYS A 2 -13.71 37.10 -61.19
C LYS A 2 -13.33 36.40 -59.89
N GLN A 3 -14.26 36.32 -58.94
CA GLN A 3 -14.08 35.53 -57.72
C GLN A 3 -14.30 34.06 -58.07
N LEU A 4 -13.24 33.25 -58.09
CA LEU A 4 -13.38 31.79 -58.14
C LEU A 4 -13.90 31.32 -56.78
N MET A 5 -15.14 30.83 -56.75
CA MET A 5 -15.63 30.03 -55.63
C MET A 5 -15.07 28.62 -55.77
N LEU A 6 -14.17 28.22 -54.86
CA LEU A 6 -13.84 26.81 -54.70
C LEU A 6 -15.00 26.12 -54.00
N ASN A 7 -15.75 25.32 -54.74
CA ASN A 7 -16.76 24.42 -54.19
C ASN A 7 -16.05 23.22 -53.57
N PHE A 8 -15.73 23.29 -52.29
CA PHE A 8 -15.33 22.11 -51.51
C PHE A 8 -16.60 21.35 -51.12
N ASP A 9 -16.91 20.29 -51.86
CA ASP A 9 -17.95 19.34 -51.49
C ASP A 9 -17.42 18.42 -50.38
N LEU A 10 -17.60 18.89 -49.14
CA LEU A 10 -17.30 18.10 -47.94
C LEU A 10 -18.37 17.02 -47.82
N GLY A 11 -18.12 15.87 -48.46
CA GLY A 11 -18.95 14.68 -48.33
C GLY A 11 -19.26 14.38 -46.86
N LYS A 12 -20.50 13.95 -46.57
CA LYS A 12 -21.01 13.74 -45.21
C LYS A 12 -20.05 12.87 -44.40
N VAL A 13 -19.44 13.48 -43.38
CA VAL A 13 -18.60 12.77 -42.41
C VAL A 13 -19.48 11.75 -41.68
N ALA A 14 -19.24 10.46 -41.90
CA ALA A 14 -19.92 9.40 -41.17
C ALA A 14 -19.60 9.55 -39.68
N GLN A 15 -20.63 9.82 -38.87
CA GLN A 15 -20.54 9.90 -37.42
C GLN A 15 -20.26 8.48 -36.88
N ARG A 16 -18.97 8.16 -36.76
CA ARG A 16 -18.52 6.95 -36.05
C ARG A 16 -18.74 7.18 -34.56
N GLU A 17 -19.85 6.68 -34.02
CA GLU A 17 -20.09 6.62 -32.59
C GLU A 17 -19.02 5.76 -31.92
N THR A 18 -17.99 6.40 -31.37
CA THR A 18 -17.05 5.71 -30.49
C THR A 18 -17.75 5.47 -29.15
N LYS A 19 -18.25 4.25 -28.91
CA LYS A 19 -18.68 3.81 -27.58
C LYS A 19 -17.46 3.78 -26.66
N ILE A 20 -17.18 4.89 -25.99
CA ILE A 20 -16.19 4.95 -24.91
C ILE A 20 -16.70 4.02 -23.81
N ARG A 21 -16.14 2.80 -23.75
CA ARG A 21 -16.39 1.86 -22.65
C ARG A 21 -15.71 2.43 -21.40
N ARG A 22 -16.41 3.27 -20.66
CA ARG A 22 -15.99 3.68 -19.31
C ARG A 22 -15.99 2.42 -18.46
N ARG A 23 -14.80 1.86 -18.16
CA ARG A 23 -14.68 0.83 -17.14
C ARG A 23 -15.29 1.41 -15.86
N ALA A 24 -16.17 0.67 -15.19
CA ALA A 24 -16.65 1.06 -13.88
C ALA A 24 -15.42 1.34 -13.01
N PHE A 25 -15.31 2.55 -12.47
CA PHE A 25 -14.25 2.89 -11.54
C PHE A 25 -14.50 2.10 -10.27
N THR A 26 -13.93 0.89 -10.18
CA THR A 26 -13.98 0.09 -8.97
C THR A 26 -13.11 0.79 -7.93
N LEU A 27 -13.74 1.61 -7.08
CA LEU A 27 -13.09 2.10 -5.89
C LEU A 27 -12.62 0.87 -5.10
N PRO A 28 -11.33 0.77 -4.73
CA PRO A 28 -10.89 -0.28 -3.84
C PRO A 28 -11.68 -0.14 -2.54
N SER A 29 -12.33 -1.22 -2.09
CA SER A 29 -12.91 -1.25 -0.76
C SER A 29 -11.76 -1.19 0.23
N GLY A 30 -11.51 0.01 0.76
CA GLY A 30 -10.57 0.19 1.87
C GLY A 30 -11.00 -0.62 3.08
N ASP A 31 -10.11 -0.76 4.04
CA ASP A 31 -10.45 -1.37 5.32
C ASP A 31 -11.47 -0.48 6.06
N THR A 32 -12.70 -0.96 6.17
CA THR A 32 -13.83 -0.23 6.77
C THR A 32 -13.67 -0.02 8.26
N THR A 33 -12.71 -0.70 8.91
CA THR A 33 -12.41 -0.50 10.33
C THR A 33 -11.63 0.80 10.59
N ILE A 34 -11.02 1.39 9.56
CA ILE A 34 -10.19 2.58 9.68
C ILE A 34 -11.04 3.84 9.51
N THR A 35 -11.58 4.34 10.63
CA THR A 35 -12.45 5.53 10.60
C THR A 35 -11.68 6.78 10.98
N THR A 36 -10.79 6.69 11.96
CA THR A 36 -10.05 7.82 12.54
C THR A 36 -8.57 7.84 12.13
N PRO A 37 -7.88 8.99 12.25
CA PRO A 37 -6.43 9.05 12.13
C PRO A 37 -5.71 8.12 13.12
N GLN A 38 -6.25 7.98 14.32
CA GLN A 38 -5.73 7.08 15.36
C GLN A 38 -5.78 5.62 14.91
N ASP A 39 -6.87 5.19 14.25
CA ASP A 39 -6.97 3.82 13.71
C ASP A 39 -5.89 3.55 12.65
N ARG A 40 -5.59 4.56 11.81
CA ARG A 40 -4.49 4.46 10.83
C ARG A 40 -3.14 4.30 11.52
N LEU A 41 -2.89 5.10 12.55
CA LEU A 41 -1.64 5.02 13.32
C LEU A 41 -1.52 3.68 14.05
N ALA A 42 -2.59 3.20 14.68
CA ALA A 42 -2.62 1.90 15.34
C ALA A 42 -2.35 0.77 14.35
N LYS A 43 -3.01 0.78 13.19
CA LYS A 43 -2.77 -0.22 12.13
C LYS A 43 -1.33 -0.16 11.61
N ARG A 44 -0.78 1.04 11.40
CA ARG A 44 0.64 1.23 11.02
C ARG A 44 1.55 0.63 12.08
N ASN A 45 1.37 0.97 13.35
CA ASN A 45 2.23 0.52 14.45
C ASN A 45 2.19 -1.02 14.59
N ARG A 46 1.00 -1.63 14.51
CA ARG A 46 0.87 -3.10 14.48
C ARG A 46 1.61 -3.73 13.31
N THR A 47 1.56 -3.10 12.14
CA THR A 47 2.25 -3.60 10.94
C THR A 47 3.76 -3.43 11.05
N ILE A 48 4.25 -2.33 11.63
CA ILE A 48 5.68 -2.13 11.95
C ILE A 48 6.20 -3.28 12.81
N VAL A 49 5.48 -3.68 13.85
CA VAL A 49 5.88 -4.77 14.75
C VAL A 49 5.92 -6.11 14.03
N ALA A 50 4.91 -6.40 13.19
CA ALA A 50 4.89 -7.62 12.38
C ALA A 50 6.07 -7.66 11.38
N ARG A 51 6.41 -6.51 10.77
CA ARG A 51 7.56 -6.40 9.86
C ARG A 51 8.88 -6.51 10.58
N TYR A 52 9.00 -5.91 11.77
CA TYR A 52 10.16 -6.09 12.64
C TYR A 52 10.39 -7.57 12.95
N TYR A 53 9.35 -8.28 13.42
CA TYR A 53 9.40 -9.72 13.68
C TYR A 53 9.84 -10.52 12.44
N TYR A 54 9.28 -10.22 11.26
CA TYR A 54 9.68 -10.92 10.03
C TYR A 54 11.16 -10.71 9.70
N TRP A 55 11.67 -9.49 9.85
CA TRP A 55 13.08 -9.23 9.54
C TRP A 55 14.03 -9.84 10.57
N THR A 56 13.71 -9.83 11.86
CA THR A 56 14.58 -10.36 12.92
C THR A 56 14.47 -11.88 13.07
N GLU A 57 13.28 -12.45 13.00
CA GLU A 57 13.08 -13.87 13.30
C GLU A 57 13.10 -14.75 12.06
N ILE A 58 12.49 -14.29 10.97
CA ILE A 58 12.37 -15.10 9.74
C ILE A 58 13.59 -14.86 8.85
N LYS A 59 13.94 -13.59 8.59
CA LYS A 59 15.10 -13.22 7.76
C LYS A 59 16.41 -13.07 8.53
N ARG A 60 16.36 -13.12 9.88
CA ARG A 60 17.54 -13.07 10.77
C ARG A 60 18.48 -11.89 10.50
N ARG A 61 17.91 -10.71 10.25
CA ARG A 61 18.67 -9.46 10.11
C ARG A 61 18.97 -8.85 11.48
N ARG A 62 20.13 -8.20 11.58
CA ARG A 62 20.54 -7.45 12.78
C ARG A 62 19.65 -6.23 12.99
N PHE A 63 19.50 -5.84 14.26
CA PHE A 63 18.66 -4.73 14.69
C PHE A 63 18.86 -3.43 13.89
N ASP A 64 20.12 -2.98 13.71
CA ASP A 64 20.42 -1.73 13.01
C ASP A 64 19.96 -1.75 11.55
N ASP A 65 20.13 -2.88 10.86
CA ASP A 65 19.65 -3.02 9.48
C ASP A 65 18.12 -3.04 9.44
N VAL A 66 17.47 -3.72 10.39
CA VAL A 66 16.00 -3.74 10.47
C VAL A 66 15.45 -2.34 10.69
N MET A 67 16.06 -1.55 11.59
CA MET A 67 15.64 -0.17 11.82
C MET A 67 15.72 0.68 10.55
N LYS A 68 16.82 0.58 9.80
CA LYS A 68 16.95 1.26 8.50
C LYS A 68 15.96 0.76 7.45
N ILE A 69 15.73 -0.55 7.37
CA ILE A 69 14.75 -1.12 6.43
C ILE A 69 13.34 -0.57 6.71
N LEU A 70 12.92 -0.61 7.97
CA LEU A 70 11.60 -0.13 8.39
C LEU A 70 11.47 1.39 8.19
N SER A 71 12.49 2.15 8.58
CA SER A 71 12.53 3.61 8.46
C SER A 71 12.52 4.07 7.01
N ASP A 72 13.45 3.59 6.19
CA ASP A 72 13.80 4.24 4.93
C ASP A 72 13.09 3.63 3.71
N TYR A 73 12.67 2.36 3.81
CA TYR A 73 12.15 1.60 2.66
C TYR A 73 10.70 1.14 2.81
N GLU A 74 10.22 0.92 4.04
CA GLU A 74 8.87 0.40 4.27
C GLU A 74 7.87 1.46 4.75
N PHE A 75 8.22 2.24 5.78
CA PHE A 75 7.26 3.13 6.46
C PHE A 75 7.55 4.62 6.29
N PHE A 76 8.77 5.01 5.90
CA PHE A 76 9.17 6.41 5.70
C PHE A 76 8.94 7.27 6.95
N VAL A 77 9.33 6.73 8.12
CA VAL A 77 9.27 7.40 9.42
C VAL A 77 10.59 7.22 10.15
N GLY A 78 10.98 8.19 10.98
CA GLY A 78 12.26 8.09 11.70
C GLY A 78 12.33 6.89 12.65
N GLU A 79 13.55 6.40 12.89
CA GLU A 79 13.81 5.23 13.75
C GLU A 79 13.17 5.35 15.15
N ARG A 80 13.11 6.56 15.73
CA ARG A 80 12.43 6.78 17.01
C ARG A 80 10.93 6.47 16.96
N THR A 81 10.28 6.74 15.83
CA THR A 81 8.86 6.36 15.64
C THR A 81 8.70 4.85 15.55
N ILE A 82 9.64 4.15 14.91
CA ILE A 82 9.66 2.68 14.87
C ILE A 82 9.85 2.12 16.28
N GLN A 83 10.83 2.62 17.04
CA GLN A 83 11.09 2.21 18.42
C GLN A 83 9.88 2.42 19.33
N ASN A 84 9.25 3.59 19.26
CA ASN A 84 8.03 3.86 20.03
C ASN A 84 6.91 2.88 19.65
N ALA A 85 6.74 2.58 18.35
CA ALA A 85 5.73 1.62 17.91
C ALA A 85 6.01 0.20 18.42
N LEU A 86 7.28 -0.21 18.56
CA LEU A 86 7.64 -1.50 19.17
C LEU A 86 7.28 -1.54 20.65
N VAL A 87 7.60 -0.48 21.40
CA VAL A 87 7.27 -0.38 22.83
C VAL A 87 5.75 -0.32 23.04
N ASP A 88 5.04 0.48 22.25
CA ASP A 88 3.58 0.64 22.36
C ASP A 88 2.80 -0.64 22.00
N GLN A 89 3.43 -1.58 21.28
CA GLN A 89 2.82 -2.83 20.81
C GLN A 89 3.62 -4.06 21.29
N ASP A 90 4.25 -3.94 22.45
CA ASP A 90 5.09 -4.98 23.06
C ASP A 90 4.33 -6.31 23.24
N GLU A 91 3.08 -6.26 23.69
CA GLU A 91 2.21 -7.44 23.81
C GLU A 91 2.06 -8.21 22.48
N LEU A 92 1.92 -7.47 21.37
CA LEU A 92 1.83 -8.08 20.04
C LEU A 92 3.16 -8.72 19.66
N LEU A 93 4.28 -8.02 19.89
CA LEU A 93 5.61 -8.54 19.59
C LEU A 93 5.87 -9.84 20.36
N HIS A 94 5.59 -9.87 21.66
CA HIS A 94 5.70 -11.06 22.49
C HIS A 94 4.85 -12.22 21.95
N SER A 95 3.60 -11.95 21.58
CA SER A 95 2.73 -12.99 21.01
C SER A 95 3.27 -13.58 19.70
N LEU A 96 3.94 -12.78 18.86
CA LEU A 96 4.57 -13.25 17.62
C LEU A 96 5.82 -14.09 17.92
N LEU A 97 6.62 -13.69 18.91
CA LEU A 97 7.81 -14.43 19.34
C LEU A 97 7.46 -15.80 19.95
N GLU A 98 6.34 -15.89 20.66
CA GLU A 98 5.83 -17.14 21.24
C GLU A 98 5.24 -18.06 20.17
N GLN A 99 4.32 -17.55 19.35
CA GLN A 99 3.61 -18.36 18.36
C GLN A 99 4.46 -18.73 17.15
N ARG A 100 5.51 -17.94 16.88
CA ARG A 100 6.40 -18.05 15.71
C ARG A 100 5.65 -18.30 14.39
N PRO A 101 4.72 -17.41 14.00
CA PRO A 101 3.88 -17.62 12.83
C PRO A 101 4.71 -17.69 11.54
N THR A 102 4.27 -18.52 10.60
CA THR A 102 4.88 -18.59 9.26
C THR A 102 4.58 -17.33 8.45
N THR A 103 5.39 -17.08 7.42
CA THR A 103 5.20 -15.98 6.45
C THR A 103 3.81 -15.96 5.83
N GLN A 104 3.21 -17.13 5.55
CA GLN A 104 1.85 -17.23 5.02
C GLN A 104 0.80 -16.70 6.01
N LYS A 105 0.95 -17.01 7.30
CA LYS A 105 0.03 -16.53 8.34
C LYS A 105 0.17 -15.01 8.52
N LEU A 106 1.40 -14.49 8.46
CA LEU A 106 1.65 -13.04 8.47
C LEU A 106 1.03 -12.35 7.26
N ALA A 107 1.20 -12.89 6.04
CA ALA A 107 0.62 -12.32 4.82
C ALA A 107 -0.92 -12.25 4.89
N LYS A 108 -1.56 -13.23 5.52
CA LYS A 108 -3.01 -13.22 5.73
C LYS A 108 -3.46 -12.17 6.75
N GLN A 109 -2.70 -11.98 7.83
CA GLN A 109 -3.04 -11.02 8.89
C GLN A 109 -2.67 -9.58 8.55
N PHE A 110 -1.59 -9.39 7.79
CA PHE A 110 -1.02 -8.10 7.42
C PHE A 110 -0.84 -8.04 5.89
N PRO A 111 -1.94 -7.84 5.14
CA PRO A 111 -1.89 -7.74 3.69
C PRO A 111 -1.19 -6.45 3.24
N GLY A 112 -0.65 -6.45 2.02
CA GLY A 112 -0.01 -5.27 1.41
C GLY A 112 1.50 -5.20 1.55
N PHE A 113 2.13 -6.19 2.17
CA PHE A 113 3.59 -6.35 2.23
C PHE A 113 4.00 -7.67 1.61
N GLU A 114 5.24 -7.73 1.11
CA GLU A 114 5.83 -8.99 0.62
C GLU A 114 6.48 -9.76 1.78
N TRP A 115 6.07 -11.03 1.93
CA TRP A 115 6.45 -11.94 3.02
C TRP A 115 7.13 -13.20 2.45
N HIS A 116 8.12 -13.06 1.56
CA HIS A 116 8.85 -14.18 0.93
C HIS A 116 9.73 -14.94 1.91
#